data_AF-A0A358SSV2-F1
#
_entry.id   AF-A0A358SSV2-F1
#
_cell.length_a   1.000
_cell.length_b   1.000
_cell.length_c   1.000
_cell.angle_alpha   90.00
_cell.angle_beta   90.00
_cell.angle_gamma   90.00
#
_symmetry.space_group_name_H-M   'P 1'
#
loop_
_entity.id
_entity.type
_entity.pdbx_description
1 polymer ?
#
loop_
_entity_poly.entity_id
_entity_poly.type
_entity_poly.pdbx_seq_one_letter_code
_entity_poly.pdbx_strand_id
1 'polypeptide(L)' 'MCFSDRQPGTWGPRRVRADELRAAFSDGWAIESITADTFEIHPMDGTTQVQAWLAAIRRN' A
#
# COMPACT_ATOMS: atom_id res chain seq x y z
N MET A 1 4.83 -0.89 -3.29
CA MET A 1 3.87 0.15 -2.89
C MET A 1 2.49 -0.21 -3.41
N CYS A 2 1.43 0.01 -2.64
CA CYS A 2 0.03 -0.26 -3.03
C CYS A 2 -0.95 0.69 -2.33
N PHE A 3 -2.19 0.77 -2.80
CA PHE A 3 -3.25 1.55 -2.14
C PHE A 3 -3.45 1.08 -0.70
N SER A 4 -3.39 2.01 0.24
CA SER A 4 -3.64 1.73 1.65
C SER A 4 -5.13 1.74 1.97
N ASP A 5 -5.54 0.93 2.93
CA ASP A 5 -6.82 1.03 3.65
C ASP A 5 -7.11 2.39 4.28
N ARG A 6 -6.10 3.26 4.38
CA ARG A 6 -6.26 4.66 4.78
C ARG A 6 -6.77 5.56 3.66
N GLN A 7 -6.67 5.14 2.39
CA GLN A 7 -7.17 5.92 1.26
C GLN A 7 -8.70 5.92 1.27
N PRO A 8 -9.35 7.10 1.39
CA PRO A 8 -10.80 7.17 1.41
C PRO A 8 -11.44 6.76 0.07
N GLY A 9 -12.75 6.51 0.15
CA GLY A 9 -13.57 6.13 -0.99
C GLY A 9 -13.35 4.69 -1.46
N THR A 10 -13.98 4.34 -2.58
CA THR A 10 -13.95 3.00 -3.17
C THR A 10 -13.51 2.98 -4.63
N TRP A 11 -13.24 4.15 -5.22
CA TRP A 11 -12.75 4.28 -6.59
C TRP A 11 -11.31 3.76 -6.73
N GLY A 12 -10.94 3.34 -7.94
CA GLY A 12 -9.60 2.85 -8.23
C GLY A 12 -9.32 1.43 -7.68
N PRO A 13 -8.04 1.06 -7.52
CA PRO A 13 -7.65 -0.26 -7.03
C PRO A 13 -8.18 -0.62 -5.64
N ARG A 14 -8.08 -1.91 -5.32
CA ARG A 14 -8.37 -2.43 -3.98
C ARG A 14 -7.43 -1.79 -2.94
N ARG A 15 -7.99 -1.47 -1.77
CA ARG A 15 -7.23 -1.04 -0.59
C ARG A 15 -6.66 -2.24 0.15
N VAL A 16 -5.39 -2.16 0.53
CA VAL A 16 -4.66 -3.20 1.25
C VAL A 16 -4.43 -2.74 2.68
N ARG A 17 -4.72 -3.61 3.64
CA ARG A 17 -4.40 -3.40 5.06
C ARG A 17 -2.98 -3.87 5.35
N ALA A 18 -2.33 -3.25 6.34
CA ALA A 18 -0.95 -3.61 6.71
C ALA A 18 -0.81 -5.05 7.25
N ASP A 19 -1.86 -5.64 7.83
CA ASP A 19 -1.87 -7.04 8.27
C ASP A 19 -1.96 -8.02 7.09
N GLU A 20 -2.64 -7.66 6.00
CA GLU A 20 -2.65 -8.46 4.77
C GLU A 20 -1.25 -8.57 4.16
N LEU A 21 -0.48 -7.48 4.16
CA LEU A 21 0.92 -7.51 3.73
C LEU A 21 1.75 -8.45 4.62
N ARG A 22 1.55 -8.41 5.95
CA ARG A 22 2.24 -9.34 6.87
C ARG A 22 1.89 -10.79 6.62
N ALA A 23 0.62 -11.09 6.36
CA ALA A 23 0.18 -12.44 6.07
C ALA A 23 0.68 -12.94 4.69
N ALA A 24 0.68 -12.09 3.67
CA ALA A 24 1.08 -12.48 2.32
C ALA A 24 2.58 -12.82 2.20
N PHE A 25 3.42 -12.23 3.06
CA PHE A 25 4.87 -12.42 3.06
C PHE A 25 5.37 -13.17 4.31
N SER A 26 4.52 -13.98 4.93
CA SER A 26 4.87 -14.69 6.17
C SER A 26 5.82 -15.87 5.98
N ASP A 27 5.97 -16.38 4.75
CA ASP A 27 6.79 -17.55 4.44
C ASP A 27 7.91 -17.20 3.45
N GLY A 28 9.16 -17.50 3.81
CA GLY A 28 10.34 -17.26 2.95
C GLY A 28 10.75 -15.80 2.77
N TRP A 29 10.09 -14.85 3.44
CA TRP A 29 10.39 -13.41 3.36
C TRP A 29 10.45 -12.77 4.75
N ALA A 30 11.16 -11.64 4.84
CA ALA A 30 11.18 -10.76 6.00
C ALA A 30 10.66 -9.38 5.61
N ILE A 31 9.67 -8.88 6.35
CA ILE A 31 9.20 -7.50 6.21
C ILE A 31 10.09 -6.60 7.06
N GLU A 32 10.82 -5.71 6.40
CA GLU A 32 11.72 -4.75 7.06
C GLU A 32 10.95 -3.50 7.49
N SER A 33 9.99 -3.06 6.68
CA SER A 33 9.11 -1.93 7.03
C SER A 33 7.78 -1.99 6.29
N ILE A 34 6.75 -1.38 6.90
CA ILE A 34 5.50 -0.98 6.26
C ILE A 34 5.21 0.45 6.74
N THR A 35 5.38 1.44 5.87
CA THR A 35 5.20 2.85 6.20
C THR A 35 4.05 3.46 5.42
N ALA A 36 3.29 4.33 6.07
CA ALA A 36 2.28 5.14 5.38
C ALA A 36 3.00 6.12 4.45
N ASP A 37 2.53 6.22 3.22
CA ASP A 37 3.12 7.06 2.18
C ASP A 37 2.02 7.57 1.22
N THR A 38 2.41 8.33 0.21
CA THR A 38 1.56 8.73 -0.91
C THR A 38 2.28 8.57 -2.24
N PHE A 39 1.54 8.37 -3.33
CA PHE A 39 2.11 8.50 -4.67
C PHE A 39 1.19 9.26 -5.61
N GLU A 40 1.82 9.89 -6.59
CA GLU A 40 1.16 10.65 -7.63
C GLU A 40 0.41 9.75 -8.59
N ILE A 41 -0.78 10.18 -8.96
CA ILE A 41 -1.61 9.55 -9.97
C ILE A 41 -1.95 10.57 -11.04
N HIS A 42 -2.39 10.07 -12.20
CA HIS A 42 -3.08 10.94 -13.14
C HIS A 42 -4.28 11.60 -12.46
N PRO A 43 -4.45 12.93 -12.59
CA PRO A 43 -5.55 13.62 -11.95
C PRO A 43 -6.90 12.97 -12.28
N MET A 44 -7.64 12.62 -11.23
CA MET A 44 -8.98 12.03 -11.33
C MET A 44 -9.88 12.73 -10.33
N ASP A 45 -10.91 13.42 -10.82
CA ASP A 45 -11.84 14.20 -10.00
C ASP A 45 -11.14 15.15 -9.00
N GLY A 46 -10.07 15.82 -9.45
CA GLY A 46 -9.28 16.73 -8.64
C GLY A 46 -8.30 16.06 -7.66
N THR A 47 -8.30 14.73 -7.57
CA THR A 47 -7.31 13.97 -6.79
C THR A 47 -6.05 13.74 -7.63
N THR A 48 -4.89 14.16 -7.12
CA THR A 48 -3.59 14.00 -7.79
C THR A 48 -2.65 13.04 -7.05
N GLN A 49 -2.99 12.66 -5.81
CA GLN A 49 -2.21 11.75 -4.98
C GLN A 49 -3.13 10.84 -4.17
N VAL A 50 -2.65 9.65 -3.82
CA VAL A 50 -3.39 8.66 -3.04
C VAL A 50 -2.56 8.14 -1.87
N GLN A 51 -3.22 7.79 -0.76
CA GLN A 51 -2.58 7.16 0.38
C GLN A 51 -2.21 5.71 0.09
N ALA A 52 -1.00 5.36 0.47
CA ALA A 52 -0.36 4.10 0.11
C ALA A 52 0.37 3.48 1.29
N TRP A 53 0.61 2.17 1.16
CA TRP A 53 1.62 1.48 1.95
C TRP A 53 2.88 1.33 1.09
N LEU A 54 4.00 1.84 1.62
CA LEU A 54 5.34 1.49 1.15
C LEU A 54 5.89 0.37 2.03
N ALA A 55 6.13 -0.79 1.43
CA ALA A 55 6.68 -1.94 2.14
C ALA A 55 8.08 -2.27 1.60
N ALA A 56 9.04 -2.39 2.51
CA ALA A 56 10.36 -2.95 2.22
C ALA A 56 10.37 -4.42 2.67
N ILE A 57 10.66 -5.32 1.72
CA ILE A 57 10.56 -6.77 1.93
C ILE A 57 11.81 -7.41 1.32
N ARG A 58 12.46 -8.27 2.10
CA ARG A 58 13.67 -8.97 1.71
C ARG A 58 13.42 -10.48 1.70
N ARG A 59 14.01 -11.17 0.71
CA ARG A 59 13.97 -12.64 0.64
C ARG A 59 14.96 -13.23 1.64
N ASN A 60 14.55 -14.30 2.33
CA ASN A 60 15.44 -15.08 3.19
C ASN A 60 16.42 -15.94 2.38
#